data_AF-A0A0B8NNA8-F1
#
_entry.id   AF-A0A0B8NNA8-F1
#
_cell.length_a   1.000
_cell.length_b   1.000
_cell.length_c   1.000
_cell.angle_alpha   90.00
_cell.angle_beta   90.00
_cell.angle_gamma   90.00
#
_symmetry.space_group_name_H-M   'P 1'
#
loop_
_entity.id
_entity.type
_entity.pdbx_description
1 polymer ?
#
loop_
_entity_poly.entity_id
_entity_poly.type
_entity_poly.pdbx_seq_one_letter_code
_entity_poly.pdbx_strand_id
1 'polypeptide(L)'
;MNINAAAAALKISRASCEKLIACGVVPTPIDSDLIGSLASRPRLVVAEGELTVLRTAPRSAAREPDREWIGFDVGFSVRDLTAASLRWWRCDPNRILDNELFAVTVATVPVAVYAITALEESHQVPGEAETRHRFVGDLLARWGEPVAPGIDSSLKVRVEQIMSSRISVSSGGPIGYLNAE
;
A
#
# COMPACT_ATOMS: atom_id res chain seq x y z
N MET A 1 14.95 5.47 19.81
CA MET A 1 15.82 5.97 18.72
C MET A 1 15.33 7.35 18.23
N ASN A 2 16.15 8.20 17.59
CA ASN A 2 15.66 9.45 16.97
C ASN A 2 15.28 9.24 15.49
N ILE A 3 14.50 10.15 14.92
CA ILE A 3 13.93 9.98 13.56
C ILE A 3 14.97 9.97 12.45
N ASN A 4 16.08 10.70 12.58
CA ASN A 4 17.13 10.72 11.56
C ASN A 4 17.88 9.38 11.54
N ALA A 5 18.15 8.81 12.71
CA ALA A 5 18.73 7.48 12.83
C ALA A 5 17.80 6.39 12.26
N ALA A 6 16.50 6.50 12.54
CA ALA A 6 15.50 5.58 11.99
C ALA A 6 15.41 5.66 10.46
N ALA A 7 15.34 6.87 9.90
CA ALA A 7 15.32 7.09 8.45
C ALA A 7 16.58 6.55 7.77
N ALA A 8 17.76 6.78 8.38
CA ALA A 8 19.02 6.25 7.88
C ALA A 8 19.08 4.71 7.90
N ALA A 9 18.65 4.08 9.00
CA ALA A 9 18.57 2.62 9.12
C ALA A 9 17.65 2.01 8.05
N LEU A 10 16.49 2.64 7.83
CA LEU A 10 15.54 2.25 6.79
C LEU A 10 16.00 2.62 5.38
N LYS A 11 17.06 3.43 5.21
CA LYS A 11 17.50 3.95 3.91
C LYS A 11 16.36 4.66 3.15
N ILE A 12 15.61 5.48 3.87
CA ILE A 12 14.52 6.32 3.32
C ILE A 12 14.73 7.78 3.73
N SER A 13 14.01 8.70 3.08
CA SER A 13 14.04 10.10 3.50
C SER A 13 13.42 10.28 4.88
N ARG A 14 13.86 11.32 5.61
CA ARG A 14 13.23 11.72 6.88
C ARG A 14 11.71 11.86 6.74
N ALA A 15 11.25 12.54 5.69
CA ALA A 15 9.83 12.72 5.42
C ALA A 15 9.09 11.37 5.24
N SER A 16 9.72 10.37 4.64
CA SER A 16 9.13 9.03 4.52
C SER A 16 9.04 8.33 5.87
N CYS A 17 10.03 8.54 6.75
CA CYS A 17 9.98 8.05 8.13
C CYS A 17 8.89 8.77 8.95
N GLU A 18 8.70 10.08 8.75
CA GLU A 18 7.61 10.85 9.36
C GLU A 18 6.24 10.30 8.94
N LYS A 19 6.08 9.87 7.68
CA LYS A 19 4.85 9.19 7.23
C LYS A 19 4.59 7.90 7.98
N LEU A 20 5.62 7.05 8.17
CA LEU A 20 5.47 5.80 8.92
C LEU A 20 5.02 6.05 10.36
N ILE A 21 5.54 7.11 11.00
CA ILE A 21 5.12 7.51 12.34
C ILE A 21 3.68 8.03 12.34
N ALA A 22 3.34 8.95 11.42
CA ALA A 22 2.01 9.54 11.33
C ALA A 22 0.92 8.52 10.99
N CYS A 23 1.27 7.42 10.32
CA CYS A 23 0.37 6.30 10.05
C CYS A 23 0.22 5.34 11.25
N GLY A 24 1.06 5.45 12.28
CA GLY A 24 1.15 4.50 13.39
C GLY A 24 1.89 3.20 13.08
N VAL A 25 2.56 3.08 11.92
CA VAL A 25 3.38 1.92 11.56
C VAL A 25 4.64 1.87 12.43
N VAL A 26 5.24 3.04 12.69
CA VAL A 26 6.34 3.19 13.65
C VAL A 26 5.79 3.93 14.87
N PRO A 27 5.84 3.35 16.08
CA PRO A 27 5.29 3.98 17.27
C PRO A 27 6.15 5.15 17.74
N THR A 28 5.58 5.98 18.61
CA THR A 28 6.29 6.98 19.40
C THR A 28 6.22 6.60 20.88
N PRO A 29 7.36 6.44 21.58
CA PRO A 29 8.74 6.61 21.12
C PRO A 29 9.18 5.58 20.07
N ILE A 30 10.13 5.96 19.21
CA ILE A 30 10.61 5.10 18.12
C ILE A 30 11.37 3.90 18.70
N ASP A 31 10.78 2.72 18.46
CA ASP A 31 11.30 1.40 18.80
C ASP A 31 12.44 1.00 17.85
N SER A 32 13.63 0.75 18.41
CA SER A 32 14.80 0.32 17.64
C SER A 32 14.67 -1.08 17.06
N ASP A 33 13.97 -1.99 17.76
CA ASP A 33 13.87 -3.39 17.36
C ASP A 33 12.93 -3.51 16.16
N LEU A 34 11.81 -2.78 16.19
CA LEU A 34 10.94 -2.63 15.03
C LEU A 34 11.68 -2.03 13.83
N ILE A 35 12.47 -0.97 14.03
CA ILE A 35 13.25 -0.36 12.94
C ILE A 35 14.28 -1.35 12.39
N GLY A 36 14.97 -2.10 13.24
CA GLY A 36 15.90 -3.15 12.84
C GLY A 36 15.21 -4.25 12.03
N SER A 37 14.04 -4.71 12.49
CA SER A 37 13.20 -5.69 11.79
C SER A 37 12.73 -5.18 10.43
N LEU A 38 12.27 -3.94 10.34
CA LEU A 38 11.89 -3.32 9.07
C LEU A 38 13.08 -3.13 8.12
N ALA A 39 14.24 -2.79 8.64
CA ALA A 39 15.46 -2.55 7.85
C ALA A 39 16.06 -3.85 7.29
N SER A 40 15.88 -4.98 7.98
CA SER A 40 16.39 -6.29 7.54
C SER A 40 15.51 -6.96 6.47
N ARG A 41 14.28 -6.46 6.26
CA ARG A 41 13.39 -6.98 5.23
C ARG A 41 14.02 -6.87 3.84
N PRO A 42 13.93 -7.93 3.02
CA PRO A 42 14.45 -7.91 1.66
C PRO A 42 13.67 -6.91 0.80
N ARG A 43 14.31 -6.42 -0.27
CA ARG A 43 13.56 -5.73 -1.33
C ARG A 43 12.73 -6.76 -2.08
N LEU A 44 11.48 -6.43 -2.37
CA LEU A 44 10.66 -7.26 -3.24
C LEU A 44 11.18 -7.17 -4.67
N VAL A 45 11.32 -8.34 -5.31
CA VAL A 45 11.62 -8.48 -6.73
C VAL A 45 10.50 -9.32 -7.33
N VAL A 46 10.02 -8.90 -8.50
CA VAL A 46 9.04 -9.66 -9.28
C VAL A 46 9.83 -10.54 -10.25
N ALA A 47 9.61 -11.84 -10.23
CA ALA A 47 10.31 -12.76 -11.14
C ALA A 47 9.65 -12.84 -12.51
N GLU A 48 8.33 -12.68 -12.56
CA GLU A 48 7.52 -12.72 -13.77
C GLU A 48 6.28 -11.83 -13.59
N GLY A 49 5.88 -11.16 -14.66
CA GLY A 49 4.73 -10.25 -14.67
C GLY A 49 5.04 -8.91 -13.98
N GLU A 50 4.03 -8.38 -13.30
CA GLU A 50 4.06 -7.07 -12.69
C GLU A 50 3.23 -7.07 -11.40
N LEU A 51 3.62 -6.26 -10.41
CA LEU A 51 2.83 -6.01 -9.21
C LEU A 51 2.34 -4.57 -9.18
N THR A 52 1.04 -4.38 -9.00
CA THR A 52 0.43 -3.08 -8.75
C THR A 52 0.74 -2.61 -7.33
N VAL A 53 1.24 -1.38 -7.20
CA VAL A 53 1.61 -0.78 -5.92
C VAL A 53 0.95 0.59 -5.75
N LEU A 54 0.09 0.72 -4.75
CA LEU A 54 -0.39 2.00 -4.26
C LEU A 54 0.56 2.56 -3.20
N ARG A 55 1.16 3.72 -3.49
CA ARG A 55 1.91 4.51 -2.52
C ARG A 55 0.96 5.47 -1.83
N THR A 56 0.83 5.33 -0.53
CA THR A 56 -0.09 6.12 0.27
C THR A 56 0.64 7.10 1.20
N ALA A 57 -0.11 8.10 1.63
CA ALA A 57 0.29 9.07 2.64
C ALA A 57 -0.44 8.77 3.96
N PRO A 58 -0.10 9.44 5.07
CA PRO A 58 -0.91 9.38 6.28
C PRO A 58 -2.36 9.77 5.99
N ARG A 59 -3.29 9.20 6.78
CA ARG A 59 -4.72 9.52 6.70
C ARG A 59 -4.93 11.03 6.60
N SER A 60 -5.79 11.44 5.68
CA SER A 60 -6.41 12.77 5.63
C SER A 60 -7.86 12.66 5.19
N ALA A 61 -8.64 13.71 5.47
CA ALA A 61 -10.03 13.77 5.04
C ALA A 61 -10.10 13.73 3.50
N ALA A 62 -10.95 12.85 2.98
CA ALA A 62 -11.21 12.81 1.56
C ALA A 62 -12.08 14.00 1.11
N ARG A 63 -12.01 14.32 -0.18
CA ARG A 63 -12.89 15.33 -0.80
C ARG A 63 -14.12 14.69 -1.43
N GLU A 64 -14.04 13.41 -1.75
CA GLU A 64 -15.09 12.65 -2.40
C GLU A 64 -16.15 12.22 -1.36
N PRO A 65 -17.45 12.29 -1.67
CA PRO A 65 -18.52 12.04 -0.70
C PRO A 65 -18.68 10.56 -0.33
N ASP A 66 -18.13 9.63 -1.11
CA ASP A 66 -18.30 8.19 -0.98
C ASP A 66 -17.18 7.51 -0.14
N ARG A 67 -16.27 8.31 0.40
CA ARG A 67 -15.27 7.87 1.40
C ARG A 67 -14.98 9.00 2.38
N GLU A 68 -14.73 8.65 3.63
CA GLU A 68 -14.37 9.64 4.65
C GLU A 68 -12.88 10.00 4.59
N TRP A 69 -12.04 9.03 4.21
CA TRP A 69 -10.59 9.11 4.33
C TRP A 69 -9.88 8.75 3.03
N ILE A 70 -8.74 9.41 2.79
CA ILE A 70 -7.68 8.98 1.88
C ILE A 70 -6.40 8.78 2.71
N GLY A 71 -5.46 7.98 2.21
CA GLY A 71 -4.22 7.71 2.92
C GLY A 71 -4.26 6.37 3.65
N PHE A 72 -3.52 6.27 4.74
CA PHE A 72 -3.50 5.09 5.61
C PHE A 72 -3.31 5.49 7.08
N ASP A 73 -3.89 4.67 7.96
CA ASP A 73 -3.71 4.70 9.40
C ASP A 73 -3.89 3.27 9.92
N VAL A 74 -3.04 2.83 10.84
CA VAL A 74 -3.13 1.47 11.43
C VAL A 74 -4.47 1.22 12.12
N GLY A 75 -5.13 2.27 12.61
CA GLY A 75 -6.43 2.22 13.27
C GLY A 75 -7.63 2.20 12.32
N PHE A 76 -7.43 2.14 11.00
CA PHE A 76 -8.55 2.01 10.06
C PHE A 76 -9.37 0.74 10.32
N SER A 77 -10.70 0.90 10.24
CA SER A 77 -11.58 -0.24 10.04
C SER A 77 -11.31 -0.87 8.68
N VAL A 78 -11.69 -2.14 8.49
CA VAL A 78 -11.56 -2.80 7.16
C VAL A 78 -12.31 -2.00 6.08
N ARG A 79 -13.47 -1.44 6.42
CA ARG A 79 -14.26 -0.59 5.53
C ARG A 79 -13.48 0.65 5.10
N ASP A 80 -12.91 1.39 6.05
CA ASP A 80 -12.21 2.64 5.75
C ASP A 80 -10.90 2.38 5.03
N LEU A 81 -10.18 1.31 5.38
CA LEU A 81 -8.97 0.88 4.67
C LEU A 81 -9.29 0.52 3.21
N THR A 82 -10.36 -0.24 2.98
CA THR A 82 -10.80 -0.63 1.63
C THR A 82 -11.21 0.59 0.81
N ALA A 83 -12.03 1.47 1.40
CA ALA A 83 -12.46 2.70 0.74
C ALA A 83 -11.30 3.67 0.47
N ALA A 84 -10.32 3.77 1.36
CA ALA A 84 -9.14 4.60 1.13
C ALA A 84 -8.18 4.00 0.09
N SER A 85 -8.17 2.67 -0.08
CA SER A 85 -7.20 1.95 -0.91
C SER A 85 -7.67 1.63 -2.32
N LEU A 86 -8.97 1.43 -2.56
CA LEU A 86 -9.48 0.90 -3.84
C LEU A 86 -10.23 1.95 -4.69
N ARG A 87 -10.24 3.21 -4.28
CA ARG A 87 -10.84 4.34 -5.02
C ARG A 87 -10.22 5.64 -4.53
N TRP A 88 -10.21 6.73 -5.29
CA TRP A 88 -10.46 6.87 -6.73
C TRP A 88 -9.13 7.13 -7.41
N TRP A 89 -8.67 6.22 -8.27
CA TRP A 89 -7.31 6.25 -8.80
C TRP A 89 -7.24 6.57 -10.28
N ARG A 90 -6.29 7.43 -10.64
CA ARG A 90 -5.85 7.63 -12.03
C ARG A 90 -4.81 6.57 -12.34
N CYS A 91 -5.15 5.66 -13.23
CA CYS A 91 -4.36 4.48 -13.57
C CYS A 91 -4.91 3.85 -14.84
N ASP A 92 -4.22 2.83 -15.35
CA ASP A 92 -4.75 1.93 -16.35
C ASP A 92 -5.52 0.81 -15.62
N PRO A 93 -6.86 0.75 -15.71
CA PRO A 93 -7.64 -0.23 -14.96
C PRO A 93 -7.40 -1.65 -15.45
N ASN A 94 -7.06 -1.87 -16.72
CA ASN A 94 -6.81 -3.21 -17.24
C ASN A 94 -5.54 -3.79 -16.63
N ARG A 95 -4.46 -2.99 -16.53
CA ARG A 95 -3.23 -3.42 -15.84
C ARG A 95 -3.47 -3.81 -14.38
N ILE A 96 -4.36 -3.11 -13.69
CA ILE A 96 -4.70 -3.45 -12.30
C ILE A 96 -5.42 -4.80 -12.23
N LEU A 97 -6.35 -5.06 -13.14
CA LEU A 97 -7.06 -6.33 -13.23
C LEU A 97 -6.12 -7.49 -13.60
N ASP A 98 -5.25 -7.28 -14.59
CA ASP A 98 -4.30 -8.29 -15.07
C ASP A 98 -3.29 -8.69 -13.99
N ASN A 99 -2.89 -7.75 -13.12
CA ASN A 99 -1.94 -8.03 -12.04
C ASN A 99 -2.56 -8.79 -10.87
N GLU A 100 -3.89 -8.74 -10.70
CA GLU A 100 -4.71 -9.34 -9.62
C GLU A 100 -4.35 -8.90 -8.19
N LEU A 101 -3.08 -8.89 -7.81
CA LEU A 101 -2.58 -8.41 -6.52
C LEU A 101 -2.31 -6.92 -6.53
N PHE A 102 -2.75 -6.27 -5.46
CA PHE A 102 -2.60 -4.83 -5.24
C PHE A 102 -2.00 -4.56 -3.87
N ALA A 103 -0.72 -4.17 -3.85
CA ALA A 103 -0.01 -3.86 -2.62
C ALA A 103 -0.16 -2.38 -2.25
N VAL A 104 -0.54 -2.10 -1.01
CA VAL A 104 -0.60 -0.73 -0.46
C VAL A 104 0.64 -0.52 0.40
N THR A 105 1.34 0.59 0.19
CA THR A 105 2.61 0.89 0.88
C THR A 105 2.62 2.28 1.49
N VAL A 106 3.17 2.39 2.70
CA VAL A 106 3.62 3.67 3.28
C VAL A 106 5.13 3.70 3.16
N ALA A 107 5.67 4.72 2.48
CA ALA A 107 7.09 4.76 2.12
C ALA A 107 7.50 3.49 1.35
N THR A 108 8.27 2.60 1.97
CA THR A 108 8.64 1.30 1.39
C THR A 108 8.02 0.10 2.10
N VAL A 109 7.17 0.32 3.10
CA VAL A 109 6.61 -0.73 3.96
C VAL A 109 5.21 -1.09 3.45
N PRO A 110 4.98 -2.35 3.05
CA PRO A 110 3.64 -2.83 2.73
C PRO A 110 2.75 -2.84 3.97
N VAL A 111 1.56 -2.26 3.83
CA VAL A 111 0.59 -2.11 4.92
C VAL A 111 -0.73 -2.81 4.64
N ALA A 112 -1.01 -3.15 3.38
CA ALA A 112 -2.12 -4.01 3.00
C ALA A 112 -1.86 -4.69 1.65
N VAL A 113 -2.53 -5.81 1.40
CA VAL A 113 -2.57 -6.49 0.10
C VAL A 113 -4.01 -6.86 -0.20
N TYR A 114 -4.46 -6.57 -1.42
CA TYR A 114 -5.77 -6.96 -1.93
C TYR A 114 -5.62 -7.92 -3.12
N ALA A 115 -6.59 -8.84 -3.26
CA ALA A 115 -6.92 -9.45 -4.55
C ALA A 115 -8.01 -8.62 -5.21
N ILE A 116 -7.68 -7.97 -6.33
CA ILE A 116 -8.63 -7.21 -7.15
C ILE A 116 -9.40 -8.19 -8.03
N THR A 117 -10.73 -8.09 -7.99
CA THR A 117 -11.63 -9.01 -8.71
C THR A 117 -12.41 -8.32 -9.83
N ALA A 118 -12.61 -7.01 -9.74
CA ALA A 118 -13.31 -6.25 -10.76
C ALA A 118 -13.02 -4.74 -10.70
N LEU A 119 -13.23 -4.08 -11.84
CA LEU A 119 -13.46 -2.65 -11.91
C LEU A 119 -14.94 -2.40 -11.59
N GLU A 120 -15.23 -1.65 -10.53
CA GLU A 120 -16.60 -1.35 -10.11
C GLU A 120 -17.17 -0.16 -10.87
N GLU A 121 -16.39 0.92 -10.94
CA GLU A 121 -16.87 2.20 -11.44
C GLU A 121 -15.71 3.04 -12.00
N SER A 122 -16.02 3.82 -13.03
CA SER A 122 -15.11 4.81 -13.61
C SER A 122 -15.84 6.15 -13.75
N HIS A 123 -15.21 7.22 -13.30
CA HIS A 123 -15.80 8.55 -13.29
C HIS A 123 -14.83 9.57 -13.87
N GLN A 124 -15.29 10.29 -14.89
CA GLN A 124 -14.61 11.50 -15.39
C GLN A 124 -15.01 12.70 -14.53
N VAL A 125 -14.06 13.22 -13.75
CA VAL A 125 -14.29 14.44 -12.97
C VAL A 125 -14.21 15.66 -13.90
N PRO A 126 -15.22 16.56 -13.93
CA PRO A 126 -15.16 17.76 -14.75
C PRO A 126 -13.91 18.59 -14.44
N GLY A 127 -13.14 18.93 -15.48
CA GLY A 127 -11.90 19.69 -15.37
C GLY A 127 -10.64 18.85 -15.09
N GLU A 128 -10.78 17.54 -14.87
CA GLU A 128 -9.64 16.62 -14.88
C GLU A 128 -9.47 15.99 -16.28
N ALA A 129 -8.22 15.83 -16.71
CA ALA A 129 -7.91 15.18 -17.98
C ALA A 129 -8.06 13.65 -17.90
N GLU A 130 -7.79 13.06 -16.74
CA GLU A 130 -7.73 11.62 -16.54
C GLU A 130 -8.97 11.11 -15.80
N THR A 131 -9.51 9.97 -16.26
CA THR A 131 -10.58 9.25 -15.58
C THR A 131 -10.08 8.68 -14.26
N ARG A 132 -10.96 8.61 -13.26
CA ARG A 132 -10.68 7.94 -11.99
C ARG A 132 -11.45 6.64 -11.87
N HIS A 133 -10.80 5.63 -11.31
CA HIS A 133 -11.32 4.27 -11.23
C HIS A 133 -11.49 3.84 -9.77
N ARG A 134 -12.52 3.01 -9.56
CA ARG A 134 -12.86 2.35 -8.31
C ARG A 134 -12.91 0.84 -8.56
N PHE A 135 -12.26 0.08 -7.68
CA PHE A 135 -12.11 -1.37 -7.81
C PHE A 135 -12.84 -2.10 -6.68
N VAL A 136 -13.20 -3.35 -6.96
CA VAL A 136 -13.62 -4.36 -5.98
C VAL A 136 -12.45 -5.29 -5.71
N GLY A 137 -12.23 -5.62 -4.44
CA GLY A 137 -11.22 -6.59 -4.07
C GLY A 137 -11.33 -7.03 -2.62
N ASP A 138 -10.75 -8.19 -2.34
CA ASP A 138 -10.72 -8.82 -1.03
C ASP A 138 -9.42 -8.49 -0.31
N LEU A 139 -9.52 -8.05 0.95
CA LEU A 139 -8.35 -7.78 1.79
C LEU A 139 -7.69 -9.11 2.20
N LEU A 140 -6.50 -9.38 1.67
CA LEU A 140 -5.75 -10.60 1.96
C LEU A 140 -4.85 -10.45 3.18
N ALA A 141 -4.31 -9.25 3.42
CA ALA A 141 -3.48 -8.98 4.59
C ALA A 141 -3.48 -7.49 4.92
N ARG A 142 -3.25 -7.17 6.20
CA ARG A 142 -3.00 -5.80 6.67
C ARG A 142 -1.93 -5.78 7.75
N TRP A 143 -1.32 -4.61 7.92
CA TRP A 143 -0.26 -4.39 8.90
C TRP A 143 -0.69 -4.81 10.31
N GLY A 144 0.16 -5.60 10.97
CA GLY A 144 -0.04 -6.04 12.35
C GLY A 144 -1.03 -7.20 12.52
N GLU A 145 -1.62 -7.70 11.45
CA GLU A 145 -2.59 -8.80 11.48
C GLU A 145 -2.11 -10.00 10.67
N PRO A 146 -2.54 -11.23 11.00
CA PRO A 146 -2.27 -12.40 10.18
C PRO A 146 -2.94 -12.29 8.82
N VAL A 147 -2.39 -13.01 7.83
CA VAL A 147 -3.01 -13.15 6.51
C VAL A 147 -4.40 -13.79 6.65
N ALA A 148 -5.34 -13.33 5.83
CA ALA A 148 -6.74 -13.75 5.85
C ALA A 148 -6.86 -15.29 5.75
N PRO A 149 -7.76 -15.91 6.53
CA PRO A 149 -7.98 -17.34 6.46
C PRO A 149 -8.65 -17.75 5.14
N GLY A 150 -8.47 -19.00 4.73
CA GLY A 150 -9.20 -19.58 3.58
C GLY A 150 -8.61 -19.27 2.20
N ILE A 151 -7.50 -18.53 2.12
CA ILE A 151 -6.77 -18.36 0.87
C ILE A 151 -5.89 -19.58 0.57
N ASP A 152 -5.69 -19.87 -0.73
CA ASP A 152 -4.82 -20.98 -1.16
C ASP A 152 -3.37 -20.81 -0.66
N SER A 153 -2.68 -21.93 -0.45
CA SER A 153 -1.32 -21.94 0.10
C SER A 153 -0.31 -21.17 -0.76
N SER A 154 -0.41 -21.26 -2.09
CA SER A 154 0.48 -20.54 -3.00
C SER A 154 0.26 -19.03 -2.94
N LEU A 155 -1.00 -18.59 -2.89
CA LEU A 155 -1.38 -17.20 -2.72
C LEU A 155 -0.93 -16.67 -1.36
N LYS A 156 -1.09 -17.45 -0.30
CA LYS A 156 -0.63 -17.11 1.05
C LYS A 156 0.86 -16.80 1.08
N VAL A 157 1.69 -17.67 0.49
CA VAL A 157 3.15 -17.46 0.42
C VAL A 157 3.48 -16.14 -0.29
N ARG A 158 2.81 -15.84 -1.42
CA ARG A 158 2.99 -14.57 -2.14
C ARG A 158 2.61 -13.35 -1.29
N VAL A 159 1.48 -13.41 -0.61
CA VAL A 159 1.02 -12.32 0.27
C VAL A 159 1.97 -12.11 1.46
N GLU A 160 2.44 -13.20 2.08
CA GLU A 160 3.42 -13.15 3.17
C GLU A 160 4.76 -12.58 2.70
N GLN A 161 5.22 -12.96 1.50
CA GLN A 161 6.42 -12.40 0.88
C GLN A 161 6.26 -10.89 0.64
N ILE A 162 5.13 -10.45 0.10
CA ILE A 162 4.83 -9.02 -0.07
C ILE A 162 4.89 -8.33 1.30
N MET A 163 4.12 -8.79 2.29
CA MET A 163 4.01 -8.13 3.60
C MET A 163 5.29 -8.14 4.42
N SER A 164 6.20 -9.09 4.18
CA SER A 164 7.52 -9.19 4.83
C SER A 164 8.65 -8.52 4.05
N SER A 165 8.35 -7.87 2.92
CA SER A 165 9.34 -7.19 2.08
C SER A 165 9.39 -5.67 2.29
N ARG A 166 10.27 -5.04 1.53
CA ARG A 166 10.26 -3.61 1.22
C ARG A 166 10.02 -3.39 -0.27
N ILE A 167 9.12 -2.49 -0.60
CA ILE A 167 8.73 -2.19 -1.98
C ILE A 167 9.12 -0.75 -2.32
N SER A 168 9.71 -0.53 -3.49
CA SER A 168 10.03 0.80 -3.99
C SER A 168 9.68 0.87 -5.47
N VAL A 169 8.73 1.73 -5.81
CA VAL A 169 8.33 1.99 -7.21
C VAL A 169 8.51 3.46 -7.55
N SER A 170 8.95 3.72 -8.78
CA SER A 170 8.98 5.07 -9.36
C SER A 170 7.74 5.27 -10.21
N SER A 171 6.93 6.28 -9.89
CA SER A 171 5.79 6.68 -10.69
C SER A 171 5.45 8.17 -10.47
N GLY A 172 4.80 8.78 -11.46
CA GLY A 172 4.33 10.17 -11.40
C GLY A 172 3.07 10.37 -10.53
N GLY A 173 2.41 9.28 -10.12
CA GLY A 173 1.18 9.28 -9.33
C GLY A 173 1.24 8.33 -8.13
N PRO A 174 0.13 8.15 -7.40
CA PRO A 174 0.10 7.26 -6.24
C PRO A 174 0.23 5.78 -6.64
N ILE A 175 -0.31 5.39 -7.80
CA ILE A 175 -0.12 4.05 -8.36
C ILE A 175 1.22 4.00 -9.08
N GLY A 176 1.98 2.94 -8.82
CA GLY A 176 3.15 2.55 -9.58
C GLY A 176 3.15 1.05 -9.78
N TYR A 177 4.09 0.58 -10.58
CA TYR A 177 4.15 -0.82 -10.96
C TYR A 177 5.57 -1.36 -10.80
N LEU A 178 5.69 -2.47 -10.08
CA LEU A 178 6.94 -3.17 -9.92
C LEU A 178 7.03 -4.24 -11.01
N ASN A 179 7.90 -4.03 -11.98
CA ASN A 179 8.10 -4.92 -13.12
C ASN A 179 9.10 -6.01 -12.76
N ALA A 180 9.09 -7.10 -13.52
CA ALA A 180 10.15 -8.10 -13.43
C ALA A 180 11.53 -7.50 -13.74
N GLU A 181 12.55 -7.95 -12.99
CA GLU A 181 13.96 -7.62 -13.22
C GLU A 181 14.66 -8.69 -14.07
#